data_AF-X0VAY0-F1
#
_entry.id   AF-X0VAY0-F1
#
_cell.length_a   1.000
_cell.length_b   1.000
_cell.length_c   1.000
_cell.angle_alpha   90.00
_cell.angle_beta   90.00
_cell.angle_gamma   90.00
#
_symmetry.space_group_name_H-M   'P 1'
#
loop_
_entity.id
_entity.type
_entity.pdbx_description
1 polymer ?
#
loop_
_entity_poly.entity_id
_entity_poly.type
_entity_poly.pdbx_seq_one_letter_code
_entity_poly.pdbx_strand_id
1 'polypeptide(L)' 'MYQNKNFFDLYKRNKSCKTFVIAEAGVHHGCNLNTAKKLIDTAAQAGADAIKFQTYKSDTLVTYWAPKYWQRNNDEQEET' A
#
# COMPACT_ATOMS: atom_id res chain seq x y z
N MET A 1 26.65 5.46 -19.21
CA MET A 1 26.36 4.19 -18.49
C MET A 1 25.78 4.52 -17.12
N TYR A 2 24.46 4.50 -16.99
CA TYR A 2 23.82 4.54 -15.66
C TYR A 2 23.98 3.15 -15.05
N GLN A 3 24.79 3.05 -14.00
CA GLN A 3 24.91 1.82 -13.22
C GLN A 3 23.55 1.58 -12.53
N ASN A 4 22.82 0.54 -12.95
CA ASN A 4 21.63 0.05 -12.27
C ASN A 4 22.04 -0.46 -10.89
N LYS A 5 22.03 0.40 -9.87
CA LYS A 5 22.11 -0.05 -8.49
C LYS A 5 20.76 -0.66 -8.16
N ASN A 6 20.73 -1.99 -7.95
CA ASN A 6 19.54 -2.65 -7.50
C ASN A 6 19.21 -2.13 -6.09
N PHE A 7 17.92 -2.02 -5.74
CA PHE A 7 17.47 -1.54 -4.43
C PHE A 7 18.19 -2.28 -3.28
N PHE A 8 18.46 -3.56 -3.49
CA PHE A 8 19.17 -4.43 -2.55
C PHE A 8 20.67 -4.12 -2.40
N ASP A 9 21.31 -3.54 -3.42
CA ASP A 9 22.74 -3.20 -3.37
C ASP A 9 23.00 -1.97 -2.49
N LEU A 10 22.00 -1.09 -2.32
CA LEU A 10 22.06 0.04 -1.38
C LEU A 10 21.99 -0.43 0.08
N TYR A 11 21.34 -1.56 0.35
CA TYR A 11 21.07 -2.05 1.71
C TYR A 11 22.20 -2.93 2.29
N LYS A 12 23.08 -3.50 1.46
CA LYS A 12 24.18 -4.40 1.89
C LYS A 12 25.36 -3.73 2.62
N ARG A 13 25.28 -2.45 3.00
CA ARG A 13 26.45 -1.66 3.39
C ARG A 13 26.73 -1.44 4.87
N ASN A 14 26.02 -2.03 5.83
CA ASN A 14 26.48 -1.94 7.23
C ASN A 14 26.06 -3.11 8.13
N LYS A 15 27.01 -3.54 8.99
CA LYS A 15 26.96 -4.66 9.93
C LYS A 15 26.08 -4.38 11.17
N SER A 16 25.02 -3.61 10.96
CA SER A 16 23.95 -3.19 11.87
C SER A 16 22.72 -3.03 10.97
N CYS A 17 22.02 -4.14 10.66
CA CYS A 17 20.91 -4.09 9.71
C CYS A 17 19.70 -3.41 10.37
N LYS A 18 19.59 -2.09 10.21
CA LYS A 18 18.37 -1.34 10.54
C LYS A 18 17.22 -1.95 9.73
N THR A 19 16.19 -2.49 10.39
CA THR A 19 14.99 -3.01 9.73
C THR A 19 14.44 -1.98 8.74
N PHE A 20 14.23 -2.39 7.49
CA PHE A 20 13.60 -1.54 6.48
C PHE A 20 12.08 -1.62 6.61
N VAL A 21 11.44 -0.50 6.92
CA VAL A 21 10.00 -0.43 7.19
C VAL A 21 9.27 0.11 5.97
N ILE A 22 8.33 -0.68 5.45
CA ILE A 22 7.45 -0.31 4.33
C ILE A 22 6.04 -0.05 4.88
N ALA A 23 5.55 1.18 4.75
CA ALA A 23 4.14 1.49 5.00
C ALA A 23 3.28 0.95 3.84
N GLU A 24 2.35 0.04 4.14
CA GLU A 24 1.42 -0.52 3.16
C GLU A 24 0.19 0.39 3.02
N ALA A 25 0.03 1.02 1.85
CA ALA A 25 -1.14 1.83 1.54
C ALA A 25 -2.17 1.08 0.69
N GLY A 26 -1.74 0.05 -0.05
CA GLY A 26 -2.61 -0.81 -0.83
C GLY A 26 -3.54 -0.03 -1.76
N VAL A 27 -4.85 -0.29 -1.61
CA VAL A 27 -5.95 0.42 -2.28
C VAL A 27 -6.64 1.46 -1.40
N HIS A 28 -6.11 1.76 -0.21
CA HIS A 28 -6.76 2.61 0.78
C HIS A 28 -6.97 4.06 0.30
N HIS A 29 -6.25 4.48 -0.74
CA HIS A 29 -6.45 5.76 -1.40
C HIS A 29 -7.74 5.84 -2.24
N GLY A 30 -8.42 4.72 -2.52
CA GLY A 30 -9.72 4.69 -3.20
C GLY A 30 -9.73 5.38 -4.57
N CYS A 31 -8.63 5.24 -5.34
CA CYS A 31 -8.41 5.95 -6.61
C CYS A 31 -8.43 7.50 -6.50
N ASN A 32 -8.31 8.05 -5.28
CA ASN A 32 -8.26 9.49 -5.04
C ASN A 32 -6.80 9.97 -4.83
N LEU A 33 -6.32 10.82 -5.74
CA LEU A 33 -4.94 11.31 -5.73
C LEU A 33 -4.60 12.15 -4.48
N ASN A 34 -5.54 12.95 -3.98
CA ASN A 34 -5.31 13.77 -2.79
C ASN A 34 -5.16 12.90 -1.53
N THR A 35 -5.94 11.82 -1.45
CA THR A 35 -5.82 10.83 -0.37
C THR A 35 -4.49 10.08 -0.47
N ALA A 36 -4.06 9.70 -1.67
CA ALA A 36 -2.74 9.09 -1.88
C ALA A 36 -1.59 9.99 -1.41
N LYS A 37 -1.64 11.29 -1.71
CA LYS A 37 -0.64 12.27 -1.22
C LYS A 37 -0.61 12.35 0.30
N LYS A 38 -1.76 12.43 0.95
CA LYS A 38 -1.85 12.43 2.43
C LYS A 38 -1.26 11.16 3.06
N LEU A 39 -1.46 10.00 2.43
CA LEU A 39 -0.86 8.74 2.89
C LEU A 39 0.67 8.76 2.79
N ILE A 40 1.23 9.34 1.72
CA ILE A 40 2.68 9.54 1.57
C ILE A 40 3.21 10.44 2.69
N ASP A 41 2.56 11.58 2.93
CA ASP A 41 2.96 12.51 3.99
C ASP A 41 2.93 11.85 5.37
N THR A 42 1.89 11.05 5.64
CA THR A 42 1.74 10.31 6.90
C THR A 42 2.80 9.24 7.08
N ALA A 43 3.11 8.47 6.03
CA ALA A 43 4.16 7.46 6.07
C ALA A 43 5.54 8.07 6.31
N ALA A 44 5.83 9.22 5.68
CA ALA A 44 7.07 9.96 5.90
C ALA A 44 7.16 10.49 7.34
N GLN A 45 6.07 11.07 7.87
CA GLN A 45 6.01 11.56 9.27
C GLN A 45 6.19 10.43 10.29
N ALA A 46 5.70 9.22 9.99
CA ALA A 46 5.87 8.04 10.82
C ALA A 46 7.29 7.43 10.76
N GLY A 47 8.16 7.92 9.87
CA GLY A 47 9.53 7.43 9.72
C GLY A 47 9.65 6.12 8.92
N ALA A 48 8.66 5.79 8.09
CA ALA A 48 8.78 4.66 7.17
C ALA A 48 9.87 4.93 6.12
N ASP A 49 10.64 3.90 5.75
CA ASP A 49 11.67 4.03 4.74
C ASP A 49 11.08 4.03 3.31
N ALA A 50 9.89 3.44 3.13
CA ALA A 50 9.12 3.48 1.89
C ALA A 50 7.61 3.35 2.13
N ILE A 51 6.82 3.70 1.12
CA ILE A 51 5.37 3.46 1.06
C ILE A 51 5.03 2.64 -0.18
N LYS A 52 4.13 1.65 -0.06
CA LYS A 52 3.74 0.74 -1.15
C LYS A 52 2.26 0.88 -1.49
N PHE A 53 1.98 1.17 -2.76
CA PHE A 53 0.65 1.10 -3.36
C PHE A 53 0.48 -0.20 -4.16
N GLN A 54 -0.76 -0.63 -4.36
CA GLN A 54 -1.10 -1.75 -5.23
C GLN A 54 -1.54 -1.23 -6.61
N THR A 55 -1.09 -1.90 -7.66
CA THR A 55 -1.54 -1.67 -9.03
C THR A 55 -2.10 -2.98 -9.58
N TYR A 56 -3.37 -2.96 -9.98
CA TYR A 56 -4.02 -4.08 -10.65
C TYR A 56 -5.21 -3.56 -11.46
N LYS A 57 -5.64 -4.35 -12.45
CA LYS A 57 -6.94 -4.18 -13.07
C LYS A 57 -7.87 -5.25 -12.50
N SER A 58 -9.06 -4.88 -12.04
CA SER A 58 -9.94 -5.79 -11.31
C SER A 58 -10.32 -7.03 -12.14
N ASP A 59 -10.56 -6.84 -13.43
CA ASP A 59 -10.82 -7.90 -14.40
C ASP A 59 -9.69 -8.94 -14.52
N THR A 60 -8.45 -8.57 -14.19
CA THR A 60 -7.29 -9.48 -14.22
C THR A 60 -7.06 -10.24 -12.91
N LEU A 61 -7.73 -9.86 -11.82
CA LEU A 61 -7.44 -10.38 -10.48
C LEU A 61 -8.63 -11.05 -9.79
N VAL A 62 -9.86 -10.61 -10.06
CA VAL A 62 -11.06 -11.15 -9.41
C VAL A 62 -11.97 -11.87 -10.40
N THR A 63 -12.68 -12.89 -9.92
CA THR A 63 -13.74 -13.54 -10.68
C THR A 63 -15.00 -12.69 -10.70
N TYR A 64 -15.86 -12.89 -11.70
CA TYR A 64 -17.14 -12.18 -11.82
C TYR A 64 -18.03 -12.33 -10.57
N TRP A 65 -17.94 -13.48 -9.91
CA TRP A 65 -18.75 -13.82 -8.72
C TRP A 65 -18.12 -13.41 -7.40
N ALA A 66 -16.93 -12.80 -7.41
CA ALA A 66 -16.26 -12.40 -6.19
C ALA A 66 -17.08 -11.32 -5.45
N PRO A 67 -17.44 -11.51 -4.18
CA PRO A 67 -18.14 -10.50 -3.41
C PRO A 67 -17.24 -9.28 -3.20
N LYS A 68 -17.83 -8.07 -3.24
CA LYS A 68 -17.09 -6.85 -2.93
C LYS A 68 -16.81 -6.82 -1.42
N TYR A 69 -15.56 -6.60 -1.00
CA TYR A 69 -15.21 -6.68 0.42
C TYR A 69 -15.91 -5.63 1.30
N TRP A 70 -16.28 -4.49 0.72
CA TRP A 70 -17.03 -3.41 1.37
C TRP A 70 -18.55 -3.64 1.35
N GLN A 71 -19.02 -4.69 0.68
CA GLN A 71 -20.38 -5.21 0.81
C GLN A 71 -20.32 -6.46 1.70
N ARG A 72 -20.02 -6.26 2.98
CA ARG A 72 -20.43 -7.22 4.00
C ARG A 72 -21.90 -6.92 4.28
N ASN A 73 -22.74 -7.95 4.30
CA ASN A 73 -24.18 -7.82 4.51
C ASN A 73 -24.46 -6.81 5.64
N ASN A 74 -25.42 -5.91 5.39
CA ASN A 74 -26.08 -5.15 6.43
C ASN A 74 -26.94 -6.10 7.28
N ASP A 75 -26.31 -7.03 7.99
CA ASP A 75 -26.99 -7.83 8.99
C ASP A 75 -26.72 -7.17 10.35
N GLU A 76 -27.72 -6.36 10.77
CA GLU A 76 -27.97 -5.77 12.09
C GLU A 76 -27.09 -4.53 12.43
N GLN A 77 -27.60 -3.30 12.46
CA GLN A 77 -28.70 -2.82 13.32
C GLN A 77 -29.61 -1.81 12.60
N GLU A 78 -30.91 -2.14 12.48
CA GLU A 78 -31.95 -1.14 12.66
C GLU A 78 -32.06 -0.87 14.17
N GLU A 79 -31.93 0.39 14.60
CA GLU A 79 -32.62 0.89 15.79
C GLU A 79 -32.81 2.40 15.69
N THR A 80 -34.08 2.76 15.38
CA THR A 80 -34.82 4.04 15.51
C THR A 80 -34.34 5.31 14.80
#